data_AF-A0A9D1G0X0-F1
#
_entry.id   AF-A0A9D1G0X0-F1
#
_cell.length_a   1.000
_cell.length_b   1.000
_cell.length_c   1.000
_cell.angle_alpha   90.00
_cell.angle_beta   90.00
_cell.angle_gamma   90.00
#
_symmetry.space_group_name_H-M   'P 1'
#
loop_
_entity.id
_entity.type
_entity.pdbx_description
1 polymer ?
#
loop_
_entity_poly.entity_id
_entity_poly.type
_entity_poly.pdbx_seq_one_letter_code
_entity_poly.pdbx_strand_id
1 'polypeptide(L)'
;AACQMEKKGIATEKGELNRNIQKANRLIREIRAQIGKLKEWIGELFKARETAPEQTPQSPGLANLLMKYLSVQREKSRKYSQSWQRQHAADELKTIAAAVNYLSEHGISNLDELDASLSSVSDKAYSIREGMKTAEQRMKELQKLMEYGRNYQTYKPIQDEYRQIRWKGKQEKFAEARRAELTLWDAANRYLHAHLPEGVKTLPISAWEKEYTALKAQREAEYETLKDTRAEVAELQKIRKCVDIALRADQPAQTQSRTKRQEQER
;
A
#
# COMPACT_ATOMS: atom_id res chain seq x y z
N ALA A 1 -25.08 43.37 37.03
CA ALA A 1 -26.08 42.30 37.24
C ALA A 1 -25.43 40.95 37.57
N ALA A 2 -24.75 40.28 36.62
CA ALA A 2 -24.20 38.93 36.84
C ALA A 2 -23.23 38.80 38.05
N CYS A 3 -22.33 39.77 38.23
CA CYS A 3 -21.34 39.77 39.32
C CYS A 3 -21.95 39.92 40.74
N GLN A 4 -23.14 40.55 40.87
CA GLN A 4 -23.85 40.65 42.16
C GLN A 4 -24.69 39.40 42.45
N MET A 5 -25.16 38.68 41.42
CA MET A 5 -25.89 37.42 41.59
C MET A 5 -24.95 36.26 41.97
N GLU A 6 -23.73 36.23 41.44
CA GLU A 6 -22.72 35.23 41.86
C GLU A 6 -22.27 35.42 43.31
N LYS A 7 -22.18 36.66 43.81
CA LYS A 7 -21.93 36.96 45.23
C LYS A 7 -23.05 36.51 46.17
N LYS A 8 -24.27 36.35 45.65
CA LYS A 8 -25.42 35.80 46.38
C LYS A 8 -25.57 34.28 46.21
N GLY A 9 -24.58 33.61 45.62
CA GLY A 9 -24.59 32.15 45.42
C GLY A 9 -25.45 31.66 44.25
N ILE A 10 -26.03 32.57 43.44
CA ILE A 10 -26.84 32.19 42.28
C ILE A 10 -25.91 32.06 41.07
N ALA A 11 -25.79 30.84 40.55
CA ALA A 11 -24.98 30.56 39.37
C ALA A 11 -25.54 31.33 38.16
N THR A 12 -24.68 32.10 37.49
CA THR A 12 -25.06 32.82 36.26
C THR A 12 -24.41 32.18 35.05
N GLU A 13 -25.12 32.11 33.93
CA GLU A 13 -24.62 31.55 32.67
C GLU A 13 -23.30 32.21 32.22
N LYS A 14 -23.17 33.53 32.41
CA LYS A 14 -21.93 34.28 32.14
C LYS A 14 -20.76 33.89 33.05
N GLY A 15 -21.02 33.61 34.33
CA GLY A 15 -19.97 33.19 35.27
C GLY A 15 -19.58 31.72 35.08
N GLU A 16 -20.52 30.87 34.68
CA GLU A 16 -20.23 29.48 34.29
C GLU A 16 -19.40 29.42 33.00
N LEU A 17 -19.74 30.24 32.00
CA LEU A 17 -18.93 30.41 30.80
C LEU A 17 -17.50 30.86 31.15
N ASN A 18 -17.34 31.81 32.07
CA ASN A 18 -16.01 32.28 32.50
C ASN A 18 -15.21 31.18 33.23
N ARG A 19 -15.86 30.37 34.09
CA ARG A 19 -15.23 29.20 34.74
C ARG A 19 -14.79 28.16 33.70
N ASN A 20 -15.59 27.92 32.68
CA ASN A 20 -15.25 26.99 31.59
C ASN A 20 -14.09 27.50 30.73
N ILE A 21 -14.05 28.79 30.41
CA ILE A 21 -12.92 29.43 29.72
C ILE A 21 -11.63 29.29 30.54
N GLN A 22 -11.70 29.47 31.86
CA GLN A 22 -10.54 29.30 32.74
C GLN A 22 -10.04 27.85 32.78
N LYS A 23 -10.95 26.86 32.85
CA LYS A 23 -10.59 25.43 32.78
C LYS A 23 -9.93 25.08 31.44
N ALA A 24 -10.50 25.53 30.32
CA ALA A 24 -9.92 25.32 28.99
C ALA A 24 -8.52 25.94 28.86
N ASN A 25 -8.33 27.16 29.38
CA ASN A 25 -7.03 27.82 29.36
C ASN A 25 -5.97 27.13 30.23
N ARG A 26 -6.36 26.47 31.34
CA ARG A 26 -5.44 25.64 32.14
C ARG A 26 -5.00 24.41 31.35
N LEU A 27 -5.94 23.72 30.73
CA LEU A 27 -5.67 22.53 29.91
C LEU A 27 -4.74 22.86 28.72
N ILE A 28 -4.95 24.00 28.06
CA ILE A 28 -4.05 24.48 26.98
C ILE A 28 -2.62 24.73 27.50
N ARG A 29 -2.46 25.25 28.72
CA ARG A 29 -1.13 25.45 29.32
C ARG A 29 -0.45 24.13 29.65
N GLU A 30 -1.19 23.15 30.16
CA GLU A 30 -0.67 21.81 30.44
C GLU A 30 -0.22 21.09 29.18
N ILE A 31 -1.03 21.14 28.10
CA ILE A 31 -0.64 20.59 26.79
C ILE A 31 0.64 21.26 26.28
N ARG A 32 0.75 22.58 26.39
CA ARG A 32 1.97 23.30 25.98
C ARG A 32 3.20 22.90 26.79
N ALA A 33 3.03 22.67 28.09
CA ALA A 33 4.10 22.20 28.97
C ALA A 33 4.53 20.77 28.61
N GLN A 34 3.58 19.88 28.32
CA GLN A 34 3.87 18.51 27.88
C GLN A 34 4.60 18.48 26.53
N ILE A 35 4.21 19.33 25.58
CA ILE A 35 4.93 19.49 24.31
C ILE A 35 6.36 19.99 24.55
N GLY A 36 6.57 20.91 25.50
CA GLY A 36 7.91 21.37 25.89
C GLY A 36 8.78 20.22 26.41
N LYS A 37 8.25 19.43 27.35
CA LYS A 37 8.94 18.25 27.91
C LYS A 37 9.27 17.20 26.86
N LEU A 38 8.34 16.94 25.92
CA LEU A 38 8.58 16.02 24.81
C LEU A 38 9.71 16.53 23.90
N LYS A 39 9.77 17.83 23.62
CA LYS A 39 10.86 18.42 22.83
C LYS A 39 12.21 18.32 23.52
N GLU A 40 12.25 18.57 24.83
CA GLU A 40 13.46 18.41 25.64
C GLU A 40 13.91 16.95 25.65
N TRP A 41 13.00 16.02 25.94
CA TRP A 41 13.29 14.59 25.95
C TRP A 41 13.79 14.08 24.59
N ILE A 42 13.17 14.49 23.49
CA ILE A 42 13.64 14.17 22.14
C ILE A 42 15.04 14.75 21.91
N GLY A 43 15.30 15.99 22.33
CA GLY A 43 16.62 16.62 22.22
C GLY A 43 17.70 15.92 23.04
N GLU A 44 17.37 15.45 24.25
CA GLU A 44 18.28 14.66 25.09
C GLU A 44 18.59 13.30 24.50
N LEU A 45 17.57 12.62 23.95
CA LEU A 45 17.71 11.32 23.30
C LEU A 45 18.62 11.39 22.06
N PHE A 46 18.53 12.48 21.29
CA PHE A 46 19.44 12.73 20.16
C PHE A 46 20.87 13.11 20.60
N LYS A 47 21.04 13.95 21.63
CA LYS A 47 22.37 14.29 22.18
C LYS A 47 23.11 13.08 22.75
N ALA A 48 22.39 12.18 23.44
CA ALA A 48 22.94 10.94 23.95
C ALA A 48 23.41 9.99 22.82
N ARG A 49 22.90 10.16 21.60
CA ARG A 49 23.26 9.36 20.42
C ARG A 49 24.33 10.01 19.55
N GLU A 50 24.38 11.35 19.49
CA GLU A 50 25.49 12.11 18.85
C GLU A 50 26.83 11.95 19.58
N THR A 51 26.80 11.58 20.86
CA THR A 51 28.00 11.30 21.67
C THR A 51 28.49 9.85 21.57
N ALA A 52 27.83 9.00 20.77
CA ALA A 52 28.33 7.69 20.39
C ALA A 52 29.43 7.83 19.30
N PRO A 53 30.45 6.96 19.24
CA PRO A 53 31.62 7.18 18.40
C PRO A 53 31.29 7.20 16.89
N GLU A 54 31.59 8.36 16.29
CA GLU A 54 31.69 8.76 14.87
C GLU A 54 30.55 8.43 13.88
N GLN A 55 29.87 9.48 13.42
CA GLN A 55 29.54 9.62 12.00
C GLN A 55 29.92 11.03 11.48
N THR A 56 30.63 11.06 10.36
CA THR A 56 31.04 12.18 9.48
C THR A 56 29.98 13.28 9.30
N PRO A 57 30.31 14.53 8.90
CA PRO A 57 29.42 15.70 8.99
C PRO A 57 28.06 15.43 8.34
N GLN A 58 27.08 15.06 9.17
CA GLN A 58 25.84 14.48 8.69
C GLN A 58 24.91 15.55 8.15
N SER A 59 24.29 15.22 7.02
CA SER A 59 22.98 15.75 6.63
C SER A 59 22.10 15.92 7.89
N PRO A 60 21.32 17.00 8.03
CA PRO A 60 20.47 17.20 9.20
C PRO A 60 19.66 15.92 9.45
N GLY A 61 19.83 15.30 10.63
CA GLY A 61 19.15 14.05 10.95
C GLY A 61 17.63 14.14 10.73
N LEU A 62 16.95 13.00 10.53
CA LEU A 62 15.52 12.98 10.18
C LEU A 62 14.66 13.82 11.14
N ALA A 63 14.98 13.83 12.43
CA ALA A 63 14.29 14.67 13.41
C ALA A 63 14.45 16.16 13.15
N ASN A 64 15.64 16.62 12.76
CA ASN A 64 15.86 18.02 12.38
C ASN A 64 15.04 18.37 11.13
N LEU A 65 14.98 17.47 10.16
CA LEU A 65 14.16 17.64 8.95
C LEU A 65 12.65 17.67 9.28
N LEU A 66 12.16 16.80 10.16
CA LEU A 66 10.77 16.79 10.59
C LEU A 66 10.39 18.02 11.43
N MET A 67 11.29 18.51 12.29
CA MET A 67 11.09 19.77 13.03
C MET A 67 11.10 20.99 12.11
N LYS A 68 11.93 20.95 11.08
CA LYS A 68 11.97 21.97 10.04
C LYS A 68 10.69 21.96 9.21
N TYR A 69 10.18 20.79 8.85
CA TYR A 69 8.88 20.64 8.21
C TYR A 69 7.76 21.35 9.01
N LEU A 70 7.68 21.14 10.33
CA LEU A 70 6.71 21.86 11.18
C LEU A 70 6.87 23.38 11.10
N SER A 71 8.10 23.86 11.01
CA SER A 71 8.40 25.29 10.92
C SER A 71 7.94 25.86 9.57
N VAL A 72 8.16 25.13 8.49
CA VAL A 72 7.68 25.46 7.14
C VAL A 72 6.15 25.50 7.10
N GLN A 73 5.49 24.49 7.68
CA GLN A 73 4.02 24.45 7.71
C GLN A 73 3.43 25.57 8.55
N ARG A 74 4.06 25.89 9.70
CA ARG A 74 3.68 27.02 10.53
C ARG A 74 3.79 28.35 9.78
N GLU A 75 4.86 28.57 9.01
CA GLU A 75 5.01 29.80 8.22
C GLU A 75 3.91 29.90 7.14
N LYS A 76 3.67 28.81 6.41
CA LYS A 76 2.58 28.74 5.41
C LYS A 76 1.20 29.00 6.01
N SER A 77 1.00 28.64 7.29
CA SER A 77 -0.28 28.80 7.98
C SER A 77 -0.60 30.26 8.38
N ARG A 78 0.39 31.16 8.40
CA ARG A 78 0.24 32.54 8.94
C ARG A 78 -0.82 33.37 8.23
N LYS A 79 -1.09 33.08 6.95
CA LYS A 79 -2.11 33.76 6.14
C LYS A 79 -3.56 33.40 6.51
N TYR A 80 -3.76 32.39 7.35
CA TYR A 80 -5.09 31.89 7.73
C TYR A 80 -5.51 32.35 9.13
N SER A 81 -6.78 32.13 9.48
CA SER A 81 -7.35 32.52 10.77
C SER A 81 -6.66 31.82 11.96
N GLN A 82 -6.70 32.45 13.13
CA GLN A 82 -6.07 31.91 14.34
C GLN A 82 -6.64 30.54 14.75
N SER A 83 -7.92 30.31 14.50
CA SER A 83 -8.58 29.01 14.77
C SER A 83 -8.05 27.93 13.82
N TRP A 84 -8.00 28.24 12.53
CA TRP A 84 -7.47 27.33 11.51
C TRP A 84 -6.00 26.98 11.78
N GLN A 85 -5.17 27.98 12.12
CA GLN A 85 -3.77 27.75 12.48
C GLN A 85 -3.60 26.79 13.65
N ARG A 86 -4.48 26.86 14.67
CA ARG A 86 -4.41 25.95 15.83
C ARG A 86 -4.77 24.52 15.45
N GLN A 87 -5.83 24.34 14.66
CA GLN A 87 -6.24 23.02 14.17
C GLN A 87 -5.16 22.42 13.27
N HIS A 88 -4.71 23.18 12.28
CA HIS A 88 -3.65 22.76 11.37
C HIS A 88 -2.35 22.43 12.12
N ALA A 89 -1.96 23.23 13.12
CA ALA A 89 -0.78 22.91 13.94
C ALA A 89 -0.95 21.60 14.71
N ALA A 90 -2.15 21.29 15.20
CA ALA A 90 -2.42 20.01 15.87
C ALA A 90 -2.33 18.83 14.89
N ASP A 91 -2.87 18.97 13.68
CA ASP A 91 -2.81 17.94 12.63
C ASP A 91 -1.37 17.67 12.17
N GLU A 92 -0.57 18.71 12.00
CA GLU A 92 0.86 18.59 11.65
C GLU A 92 1.67 17.94 12.78
N LEU A 93 1.39 18.28 14.04
CA LEU A 93 2.02 17.62 15.18
C LEU A 93 1.65 16.14 15.25
N LYS A 94 0.39 15.78 14.97
CA LYS A 94 -0.05 14.38 14.90
C LYS A 94 0.68 13.63 13.79
N THR A 95 0.83 14.25 12.63
CA THR A 95 1.57 13.68 11.49
C THR A 95 3.03 13.40 11.86
N ILE A 96 3.69 14.35 12.52
CA ILE A 96 5.09 14.19 12.92
C ILE A 96 5.27 13.19 14.06
N ALA A 97 4.33 13.14 15.02
CA ALA A 97 4.35 12.12 16.06
C ALA A 97 4.24 10.71 15.46
N ALA A 98 3.32 10.51 14.50
CA ALA A 98 3.20 9.24 13.79
C ALA A 98 4.47 8.88 13.01
N ALA A 99 5.07 9.85 12.31
CA ALA A 99 6.32 9.66 11.58
C ALA A 99 7.48 9.26 12.51
N VAL A 100 7.65 9.97 13.63
CA VAL A 100 8.71 9.69 14.61
C VAL A 100 8.53 8.31 15.25
N ASN A 101 7.30 7.93 15.60
CA ASN A 101 7.02 6.61 16.15
C ASN A 101 7.38 5.50 15.14
N TYR A 102 6.93 5.63 13.90
CA TYR A 102 7.25 4.67 12.84
C TYR A 102 8.76 4.55 12.62
N LEU A 103 9.46 5.68 12.45
CA LEU A 103 10.91 5.70 12.29
C LEU A 103 11.64 5.04 13.47
N SER A 104 11.17 5.28 14.70
CA SER A 104 11.74 4.68 15.91
C SER A 104 11.48 3.17 15.99
N GLU A 105 10.26 2.71 15.68
CA GLU A 105 9.88 1.29 15.69
C GLU A 105 10.68 0.49 14.66
N HIS A 106 10.98 1.11 13.51
CA HIS A 106 11.73 0.49 12.41
C HIS A 106 13.24 0.78 12.43
N GLY A 107 13.74 1.50 13.44
CA GLY A 107 15.17 1.81 13.58
C GLY A 107 15.74 2.71 12.48
N ILE A 108 14.90 3.49 11.80
CA ILE A 108 15.28 4.39 10.71
C ILE A 108 15.65 5.75 11.29
N SER A 109 16.88 6.19 11.07
CA SER A 109 17.46 7.35 11.76
C SER A 109 18.01 8.44 10.86
N ASN A 110 18.37 8.10 9.63
CA ASN A 110 18.87 9.04 8.63
C ASN A 110 18.12 8.89 7.29
N LEU A 111 18.40 9.82 6.39
CA LEU A 111 17.71 9.88 5.11
C LEU A 111 18.00 8.67 4.22
N ASP A 112 19.24 8.16 4.25
CA ASP A 112 19.64 7.02 3.44
C ASP A 112 18.93 5.73 3.90
N GLU A 113 18.79 5.54 5.21
CA GLU A 113 18.00 4.44 5.79
C GLU A 113 16.52 4.53 5.44
N LEU A 114 15.95 5.75 5.41
CA LEU A 114 14.56 5.98 4.99
C LEU A 114 14.36 5.62 3.51
N ASP A 115 15.26 6.07 2.65
CA ASP A 115 15.22 5.78 1.22
C ASP A 115 15.46 4.28 0.93
N ALA A 116 16.41 3.66 1.64
CA ALA A 116 16.68 2.22 1.54
C ALA A 116 15.47 1.39 2.00
N SER A 117 14.83 1.76 3.10
CA SER A 117 13.62 1.10 3.60
C SER A 117 12.47 1.24 2.59
N LEU A 118 12.25 2.45 2.07
CA LEU A 118 11.21 2.70 1.06
C LEU A 118 11.46 1.90 -0.23
N SER A 119 12.70 1.84 -0.72
CA SER A 119 13.06 1.02 -1.88
C SER A 119 12.80 -0.45 -1.61
N SER A 120 13.31 -0.98 -0.49
CA SER A 120 13.16 -2.39 -0.11
C SER A 120 11.70 -2.84 -0.03
N VAL A 121 10.85 -2.07 0.66
CA VAL A 121 9.41 -2.41 0.80
C VAL A 121 8.68 -2.26 -0.54
N SER A 122 9.05 -1.27 -1.36
CA SER A 122 8.49 -1.09 -2.71
C SER A 122 8.85 -2.25 -3.64
N ASP A 123 10.11 -2.72 -3.60
CA ASP A 123 10.60 -3.85 -4.39
C ASP A 123 9.93 -5.16 -3.98
N LYS A 124 9.66 -5.35 -2.68
CA LYS A 124 8.85 -6.47 -2.18
C LYS A 124 7.42 -6.41 -2.72
N ALA A 125 6.75 -5.25 -2.64
CA ALA A 125 5.40 -5.09 -3.17
C ALA A 125 5.33 -5.34 -4.68
N TYR A 126 6.35 -4.89 -5.42
CA TYR A 126 6.47 -5.13 -6.85
C TYR A 126 6.66 -6.63 -7.16
N SER A 127 7.57 -7.29 -6.45
CA SER A 127 7.84 -8.72 -6.62
C SER A 127 6.62 -9.59 -6.35
N ILE A 128 5.86 -9.30 -5.28
CA ILE A 128 4.60 -10.00 -4.99
C ILE A 128 3.60 -9.81 -6.13
N ARG A 129 3.46 -8.59 -6.65
CA ARG A 129 2.54 -8.29 -7.77
C ARG A 129 2.92 -9.05 -9.04
N GLU A 130 4.20 -9.11 -9.40
CA GLU A 130 4.67 -9.88 -10.56
C GLU A 130 4.48 -11.39 -10.38
N GLY A 131 4.71 -11.90 -9.17
CA GLY A 131 4.38 -13.29 -8.79
C GLY A 131 2.89 -13.59 -8.99
N MET A 132 2.01 -12.75 -8.44
CA MET A 132 0.56 -12.90 -8.59
C MET A 132 0.10 -12.86 -10.05
N LYS A 133 0.72 -12.02 -10.88
CA LYS A 133 0.43 -11.92 -12.33
C LYS A 133 0.83 -13.20 -13.06
N THR A 134 2.01 -13.74 -12.75
CA THR A 134 2.48 -15.02 -13.29
C THR A 134 1.56 -16.16 -12.87
N ALA A 135 1.18 -16.22 -11.59
CA ALA A 135 0.23 -17.21 -11.07
C ALA A 135 -1.15 -17.10 -11.77
N GLU A 136 -1.65 -15.88 -12.00
CA GLU A 136 -2.90 -15.67 -12.72
C GLU A 136 -2.86 -16.20 -14.15
N GLN A 137 -1.77 -15.93 -14.86
CA GLN A 137 -1.60 -16.41 -16.23
C GLN A 137 -1.57 -17.94 -16.26
N ARG A 138 -0.84 -18.55 -15.34
CA ARG A 138 -0.78 -20.01 -15.21
C ARG A 138 -2.15 -20.61 -14.85
N MET A 139 -2.90 -19.99 -13.96
CA MET A 139 -4.26 -20.43 -13.62
C MET A 139 -5.21 -20.40 -14.82
N LYS A 140 -5.12 -19.39 -15.70
CA LYS A 140 -5.92 -19.31 -16.94
C LYS A 140 -5.54 -20.42 -17.93
N GLU A 141 -4.26 -20.75 -18.02
CA GLU A 141 -3.79 -21.88 -18.83
C GLU A 141 -4.30 -23.21 -18.29
N LEU A 142 -4.20 -23.43 -16.98
CA LEU A 142 -4.73 -24.63 -16.31
C LEU A 142 -6.23 -24.77 -16.51
N GLN A 143 -7.01 -23.69 -16.43
CA GLN A 143 -8.44 -23.72 -16.71
C GLN A 143 -8.74 -24.24 -18.13
N LYS A 144 -8.05 -23.71 -19.14
CA LYS A 144 -8.22 -24.17 -20.53
C LYS A 144 -7.77 -25.61 -20.70
N LEU A 145 -6.63 -26.00 -20.11
CA LEU A 145 -6.15 -27.38 -20.15
C LEU A 145 -7.16 -28.36 -19.52
N MET A 146 -7.76 -28.00 -18.39
CA MET A 146 -8.80 -28.81 -17.74
C MET A 146 -10.07 -28.87 -18.58
N GLU A 147 -10.53 -27.75 -19.15
CA GLU A 147 -11.71 -27.69 -20.02
C GLU A 147 -11.53 -28.57 -21.26
N TYR A 148 -10.48 -28.32 -22.04
CA TYR A 148 -10.19 -29.11 -23.23
C TYR A 148 -9.84 -30.56 -22.88
N GLY A 149 -9.18 -30.81 -21.75
CA GLY A 149 -8.90 -32.17 -21.29
C GLY A 149 -10.17 -32.96 -20.99
N ARG A 150 -11.16 -32.34 -20.35
CA ARG A 150 -12.48 -32.96 -20.09
C ARG A 150 -13.27 -33.16 -21.38
N ASN A 151 -13.25 -32.18 -22.30
CA ASN A 151 -13.91 -32.32 -23.61
C ASN A 151 -13.28 -33.47 -24.42
N TYR A 152 -11.94 -33.59 -24.41
CA TYR A 152 -11.24 -34.68 -25.06
C TYR A 152 -11.68 -36.04 -24.50
N GLN A 153 -11.67 -36.22 -23.18
CA GLN A 153 -12.07 -37.49 -22.55
C GLN A 153 -13.55 -37.82 -22.79
N THR A 154 -14.44 -36.83 -22.65
CA THR A 154 -15.89 -36.99 -22.80
C THR A 154 -16.28 -37.43 -24.22
N TYR A 155 -15.68 -36.81 -25.24
CA TYR A 155 -16.07 -37.02 -26.64
C TYR A 155 -15.17 -38.00 -27.40
N LYS A 156 -14.08 -38.48 -26.80
CA LYS A 156 -13.19 -39.48 -27.42
C LYS A 156 -13.92 -40.73 -27.89
N PRO A 157 -14.86 -41.33 -27.13
CA PRO A 157 -15.60 -42.51 -27.61
C PRO A 157 -16.39 -42.25 -28.89
N ILE A 158 -17.00 -41.06 -29.02
CA ILE A 158 -17.76 -40.65 -30.22
C ILE A 158 -16.82 -40.51 -31.42
N GLN A 159 -15.65 -39.92 -31.21
CA GLN A 159 -14.64 -39.81 -32.26
C GLN A 159 -14.07 -41.18 -32.67
N ASP A 160 -13.84 -42.07 -31.71
CA ASP A 160 -13.37 -43.43 -31.98
C ASP A 160 -14.42 -44.22 -32.79
N GLU A 161 -15.71 -44.11 -32.44
CA GLU A 161 -16.82 -44.70 -33.21
C GLU A 161 -16.87 -44.14 -34.63
N TYR A 162 -16.82 -42.81 -34.78
CA TYR A 162 -16.78 -42.14 -36.09
C TYR A 162 -15.66 -42.66 -36.99
N ARG A 163 -14.46 -42.90 -36.43
CA ARG A 163 -13.29 -43.42 -37.16
C ARG A 163 -13.43 -44.88 -37.57
N GLN A 164 -14.24 -45.66 -36.86
CA GLN A 164 -14.47 -47.08 -37.16
C GLN A 164 -15.52 -47.29 -38.28
N ILE A 165 -16.37 -46.31 -38.57
CA ILE A 165 -17.38 -46.44 -39.63
C ILE A 165 -16.71 -46.44 -41.01
N ARG A 166 -16.75 -47.58 -41.70
CA ARG A 166 -16.12 -47.78 -43.02
C ARG A 166 -16.97 -47.31 -44.20
N TRP A 167 -18.29 -47.22 -44.03
CA TRP A 167 -19.22 -46.87 -45.09
C TRP A 167 -19.50 -45.36 -45.10
N LYS A 168 -19.02 -44.65 -46.14
CA LYS A 168 -19.09 -43.18 -46.22
C LYS A 168 -20.48 -42.59 -45.93
N GLY A 169 -21.54 -43.10 -46.56
CA GLY A 169 -22.89 -42.56 -46.34
C GLY A 169 -23.44 -42.78 -44.92
N LYS A 170 -22.97 -43.81 -44.19
CA LYS A 170 -23.31 -43.98 -42.76
C LYS A 170 -22.45 -43.08 -41.88
N GLN A 171 -21.18 -42.92 -42.24
CA GLN A 171 -20.22 -42.06 -41.53
C GLN A 171 -20.64 -40.58 -41.59
N GLU A 172 -21.09 -40.10 -42.75
CA GLU A 172 -21.59 -38.73 -42.94
C GLU A 172 -22.85 -38.47 -42.10
N LYS A 173 -23.83 -39.39 -42.10
CA LYS A 173 -25.03 -39.27 -41.26
C LYS A 173 -24.71 -39.27 -39.77
N PHE A 174 -23.74 -40.08 -39.34
CA PHE A 174 -23.26 -40.08 -37.95
C PHE A 174 -22.59 -38.75 -37.60
N ALA A 175 -21.73 -38.23 -38.49
CA ALA A 175 -21.06 -36.95 -38.28
C ALA A 175 -22.05 -35.78 -38.23
N GLU A 176 -23.09 -35.81 -39.06
CA GLU A 176 -24.15 -34.80 -39.03
C GLU A 176 -24.93 -34.85 -37.70
N ALA A 177 -25.30 -36.06 -37.24
CA ALA A 177 -26.00 -36.24 -35.97
C ALA A 177 -25.16 -35.90 -34.72
N ARG A 178 -23.84 -36.06 -34.78
CA ARG A 178 -22.88 -35.81 -33.69
C ARG A 178 -21.95 -34.62 -33.94
N ARG A 179 -22.40 -33.70 -34.80
CA ARG A 179 -21.56 -32.60 -35.32
C ARG A 179 -20.96 -31.76 -34.20
N ALA A 180 -21.75 -31.44 -33.17
CA ALA A 180 -21.31 -30.62 -32.06
C ALA A 180 -20.22 -31.32 -31.23
N GLU A 181 -20.43 -32.58 -30.88
CA GLU A 181 -19.48 -33.37 -30.10
C GLU A 181 -18.16 -33.60 -30.83
N LEU A 182 -18.22 -33.93 -32.13
CA LEU A 182 -17.02 -34.08 -32.97
C LEU A 182 -16.25 -32.76 -33.07
N THR A 183 -16.95 -31.63 -33.22
CA THR A 183 -16.32 -30.30 -33.26
C THR A 183 -15.62 -29.96 -31.93
N LEU A 184 -16.27 -30.24 -30.79
CA LEU A 184 -15.67 -30.03 -29.47
C LEU A 184 -14.46 -30.94 -29.22
N TRP A 185 -14.52 -32.20 -29.67
CA TRP A 185 -13.39 -33.12 -29.61
C TRP A 185 -12.22 -32.64 -30.47
N ASP A 186 -12.47 -32.23 -31.71
CA ASP A 186 -11.43 -31.76 -32.63
C ASP A 186 -10.76 -30.49 -32.10
N ALA A 187 -11.53 -29.55 -31.55
CA ALA A 187 -11.00 -28.34 -30.90
C ALA A 187 -10.12 -28.70 -29.70
N ALA A 188 -10.58 -29.61 -28.84
CA ALA A 188 -9.81 -30.12 -27.71
C ALA A 188 -8.52 -30.83 -28.12
N ASN A 189 -8.59 -31.71 -29.11
CA ASN A 189 -7.44 -32.43 -29.63
C ASN A 189 -6.38 -31.45 -30.17
N ARG A 190 -6.80 -30.45 -30.97
CA ARG A 190 -5.89 -29.40 -31.48
C ARG A 190 -5.25 -28.59 -30.37
N TYR A 191 -6.04 -28.13 -29.39
CA TYR A 191 -5.53 -27.36 -28.27
C TYR A 191 -4.50 -28.16 -27.44
N LEU A 192 -4.85 -29.39 -27.06
CA LEU A 192 -3.97 -30.25 -26.26
C LEU A 192 -2.68 -30.58 -27.01
N HIS A 193 -2.73 -30.84 -28.33
CA HIS A 193 -1.53 -31.06 -29.15
C HIS A 193 -0.61 -29.83 -29.21
N ALA A 194 -1.16 -28.62 -29.21
CA ALA A 194 -0.37 -27.39 -29.26
C ALA A 194 0.26 -27.02 -27.89
N HIS A 195 -0.34 -27.47 -26.79
CA HIS A 195 0.01 -27.04 -25.44
C HIS A 195 0.64 -28.13 -24.55
N LEU A 196 0.70 -29.37 -25.02
CA LEU A 196 1.33 -30.48 -24.29
C LEU A 196 2.55 -31.02 -25.05
N PRO A 197 3.55 -31.56 -24.33
CA PRO A 197 4.65 -32.29 -24.96
C PRO A 197 4.14 -33.45 -25.85
N GLU A 198 4.90 -33.74 -26.90
CA GLU A 198 4.58 -34.86 -27.77
C GLU A 198 4.64 -36.19 -27.00
N GLY A 199 3.67 -37.08 -27.25
CA GLY A 199 3.61 -38.40 -26.62
C GLY A 199 2.91 -38.47 -25.26
N VAL A 200 2.22 -37.42 -24.79
CA VAL A 200 1.36 -37.50 -23.60
C VAL A 200 0.19 -38.47 -23.85
N LYS A 201 0.24 -39.64 -23.20
CA LYS A 201 -0.77 -40.71 -23.36
C LYS A 201 -1.98 -40.54 -22.43
N THR A 202 -1.78 -39.94 -21.27
CA THR A 202 -2.81 -39.76 -20.23
C THR A 202 -2.84 -38.31 -19.78
N LEU A 203 -3.99 -37.67 -19.88
CA LEU A 203 -4.17 -36.27 -19.49
C LEU A 203 -4.15 -36.14 -17.95
N PRO A 204 -3.23 -35.37 -17.36
CA PRO A 204 -3.07 -35.27 -15.92
C PRO A 204 -4.06 -34.25 -15.30
N ILE A 205 -5.36 -34.40 -15.57
CA ILE A 205 -6.41 -33.45 -15.14
C ILE A 205 -6.40 -33.26 -13.61
N SER A 206 -6.28 -34.34 -12.84
CA SER A 206 -6.20 -34.26 -11.37
C SER A 206 -4.95 -33.48 -10.88
N ALA A 207 -3.83 -33.56 -11.61
CA ALA A 207 -2.64 -32.79 -11.27
C ALA A 207 -2.86 -31.30 -11.57
N TRP A 208 -3.48 -30.96 -12.69
CA TRP A 208 -3.84 -29.57 -13.02
C TRP A 208 -4.83 -28.96 -12.01
N GLU A 209 -5.80 -29.74 -11.54
CA GLU A 209 -6.73 -29.31 -10.49
C GLU A 209 -5.99 -29.02 -9.17
N LYS A 210 -5.06 -29.89 -8.76
CA LYS A 210 -4.23 -29.67 -7.57
C LYS A 210 -3.33 -28.44 -7.71
N GLU A 211 -2.73 -28.24 -8.87
CA GLU A 211 -1.91 -27.06 -9.15
C GLU A 211 -2.76 -25.79 -9.08
N TYR A 212 -3.95 -25.80 -9.68
CA TYR A 212 -4.88 -24.67 -9.67
C TYR A 212 -5.33 -24.31 -8.26
N THR A 213 -5.68 -25.29 -7.42
CA THR A 213 -6.09 -25.04 -6.03
C THR A 213 -4.92 -24.52 -5.18
N ALA A 214 -3.71 -25.04 -5.39
CA ALA A 214 -2.51 -24.54 -4.73
C ALA A 214 -2.21 -23.08 -5.12
N LEU A 215 -2.25 -22.74 -6.42
CA LEU A 215 -2.04 -21.37 -6.91
C LEU A 215 -3.13 -20.42 -6.39
N LYS A 216 -4.38 -20.88 -6.30
CA LYS A 216 -5.45 -20.09 -5.71
C LYS A 216 -5.17 -19.75 -4.25
N ALA A 217 -4.82 -20.74 -3.44
CA ALA A 217 -4.49 -20.54 -2.02
C ALA A 217 -3.24 -19.64 -1.84
N GLN A 218 -2.22 -19.83 -2.68
CA GLN A 218 -1.02 -18.98 -2.70
C GLN A 218 -1.40 -17.50 -2.95
N ARG A 219 -2.23 -17.21 -3.96
CA ARG A 219 -2.63 -15.84 -4.28
C ARG A 219 -3.48 -15.18 -3.20
N GLU A 220 -4.32 -15.95 -2.51
CA GLU A 220 -5.09 -15.45 -1.36
C GLU A 220 -4.14 -15.02 -0.23
N ALA A 221 -3.10 -15.80 0.07
CA ALA A 221 -2.08 -15.43 1.06
C ALA A 221 -1.19 -14.25 0.62
N GLU A 222 -0.76 -14.23 -0.65
CA GLU A 222 0.03 -13.14 -1.23
C GLU A 222 -0.75 -11.82 -1.23
N TYR A 223 -2.07 -11.86 -1.40
CA TYR A 223 -2.92 -10.67 -1.36
C TYR A 223 -2.90 -9.99 0.01
N GLU A 224 -3.04 -10.75 1.10
CA GLU A 224 -2.95 -10.19 2.46
C GLU A 224 -1.56 -9.60 2.72
N THR A 225 -0.50 -10.31 2.31
CA THR A 225 0.88 -9.80 2.42
C THR A 225 1.08 -8.51 1.63
N LEU A 226 0.53 -8.42 0.41
CA LEU A 226 0.62 -7.24 -0.45
C LEU A 226 -0.12 -6.04 0.16
N LYS A 227 -1.26 -6.28 0.81
CA LYS A 227 -2.05 -5.24 1.48
C LYS A 227 -1.24 -4.58 2.59
N ASP A 228 -0.61 -5.38 3.45
CA ASP A 228 0.21 -4.88 4.54
C ASP A 228 1.46 -4.16 4.01
N THR A 229 2.13 -4.75 3.01
CA THR A 229 3.30 -4.13 2.36
C THR A 229 2.94 -2.78 1.73
N ARG A 230 1.77 -2.65 1.10
CA ARG A 230 1.30 -1.38 0.52
C ARG A 230 1.00 -0.32 1.59
N ALA A 231 0.47 -0.74 2.75
CA ALA A 231 0.28 0.18 3.86
C ALA A 231 1.63 0.71 4.37
N GLU A 232 2.64 -0.17 4.47
CA GLU A 232 4.00 0.21 4.85
C GLU A 232 4.64 1.18 3.85
N VAL A 233 4.54 0.91 2.55
CA VAL A 233 4.97 1.87 1.50
C VAL A 233 4.28 3.22 1.67
N ALA A 234 2.97 3.23 1.92
CA ALA A 234 2.22 4.47 2.06
C ALA A 234 2.68 5.28 3.30
N GLU A 235 2.98 4.64 4.41
CA GLU A 235 3.53 5.33 5.59
C GLU A 235 4.93 5.90 5.33
N LEU A 236 5.84 5.11 4.77
CA LEU A 236 7.19 5.56 4.39
C LEU A 236 7.13 6.74 3.40
N GLN A 237 6.23 6.71 2.40
CA GLN A 237 6.04 7.81 1.45
C GLN A 237 5.52 9.10 2.12
N LYS A 238 4.62 8.99 3.11
CA LYS A 238 4.15 10.16 3.87
C LYS A 238 5.31 10.81 4.63
N ILE A 239 6.16 9.99 5.27
CA ILE A 239 7.35 10.46 6.00
C ILE A 239 8.32 11.13 5.03
N ARG A 240 8.63 10.47 3.90
CA ARG A 240 9.52 11.00 2.85
C ARG A 240 9.03 12.34 2.32
N LYS A 241 7.71 12.49 2.08
CA LYS A 241 7.11 13.77 1.66
C LYS A 241 7.31 14.89 2.68
N CYS A 242 7.22 14.61 3.98
CA CYS A 242 7.49 15.60 5.03
C CYS A 242 8.96 16.05 4.97
N VAL A 243 9.86 15.08 4.81
CA VAL A 243 11.31 15.32 4.67
C VAL A 243 11.61 16.12 3.41
N ASP A 244 11.01 15.80 2.27
CA ASP A 244 11.20 16.53 1.00
C ASP A 244 10.77 17.99 1.10
N ILE A 245 9.65 18.26 1.79
CA ILE A 245 9.20 19.64 2.04
C ILE A 245 10.24 20.39 2.89
N ALA A 246 10.83 19.75 3.89
CA ALA A 246 11.88 20.35 4.70
C ALA A 246 13.15 20.62 3.89
N LEU A 247 13.60 19.66 3.06
CA LEU A 247 14.77 19.80 2.20
C LEU A 247 14.58 20.90 1.14
N ARG A 248 13.41 20.97 0.50
CA ARG A 248 13.08 22.02 -0.48
C ARG A 248 13.17 23.42 0.14
N ALA A 249 12.87 23.58 1.43
CA ALA A 249 12.94 24.86 2.10
C ALA A 249 14.36 25.45 2.23
N ASP A 250 15.43 24.64 2.10
CA ASP A 250 16.83 25.14 2.03
C ASP A 250 17.28 25.49 0.61
N GLN A 251 16.52 25.10 -0.42
CA GLN A 251 16.91 25.40 -1.79
C GLN A 251 16.69 26.89 -2.10
N PRO A 252 17.66 27.57 -2.74
CA PRO A 252 17.47 28.94 -3.18
C PRO A 252 16.28 29.04 -4.15
N ALA A 253 15.57 30.17 -4.13
CA ALA A 253 14.31 30.36 -4.85
C ALA A 253 14.39 30.08 -6.37
N GLN A 254 15.57 30.21 -6.98
CA GLN A 254 15.84 29.86 -8.39
C GLN A 254 15.82 28.34 -8.66
N THR A 255 16.15 27.50 -7.69
CA THR A 255 16.13 26.03 -7.84
C THR A 255 14.71 25.50 -7.67
N GLN A 256 13.94 26.09 -6.75
CA GLN A 256 12.53 25.71 -6.51
C GLN A 256 11.63 25.96 -7.73
N SER A 257 11.91 26.98 -8.54
CA SER A 257 11.14 27.29 -9.76
C SER A 257 11.46 26.33 -10.92
N ARG A 258 12.68 25.78 -10.98
CA ARG A 258 13.07 24.73 -11.95
C ARG A 258 12.45 23.37 -11.64
N THR A 259 12.47 22.93 -10.38
CA THR A 259 11.88 21.64 -9.97
C THR A 259 10.36 21.59 -10.17
N LYS A 260 9.66 22.70 -9.93
CA LYS A 260 8.21 22.81 -10.20
C LYS A 260 7.85 22.70 -11.69
N ARG A 261 8.72 23.16 -12.59
CA ARG A 261 8.50 23.00 -14.04
C ARG A 261 8.64 21.53 -14.46
N GLN A 262 9.62 20.81 -13.92
CA GLN A 262 9.83 19.39 -14.24
C GLN A 262 8.76 18.45 -13.67
N GLU A 263 8.16 18.76 -12.52
CA GLU A 263 7.04 17.98 -11.96
C GLU A 263 5.70 18.20 -12.71
N GLN A 264 5.55 19.29 -13.48
CA GLN A 264 4.37 19.53 -14.33
C GLN A 264 4.47 18.88 -15.72
N GLU A 265 5.66 18.41 -16.10
CA GLU A 265 5.96 17.83 -17.42
C GLU A 265 6.05 16.30 -17.40
N ARG A 266 5.80 15.63 -16.26
CA ARG A 266 5.72 14.17 -16.11
C ARG A 266 4.33 13.72 -15.72
#